data_AF-G4QNY0-F1
#
_entry.id   AF-G4QNY0-F1
#
_cell.length_a   1.000
_cell.length_b   1.000
_cell.length_c   1.000
_cell.angle_alpha   90.00
_cell.angle_beta   90.00
_cell.angle_gamma   90.00
#
_symmetry.space_group_name_H-M   'P 1'
#
loop_
_entity.id
_entity.type
_entity.pdbx_description
1 polymer ?
#
loop_
_entity_poly.entity_id
_entity_poly.type
_entity_poly.pdbx_seq_one_letter_code
_entity_poly.pdbx_strand_id
1 'polypeptide(L)' 'MNVYLVKVTIAGETGFVTDKKGSPMRFHNSQMVRDLFEHCKVDNAVMTHDSPYDEMIGNPMKASDVTEMPFSMEQPY' A
#
# COMPACT_ATOMS: atom_id res chain seq x y z
N MET A 1 12.48 -8.76 -5.57
CA MET A 1 11.56 -9.13 -4.46
C MET A 1 10.78 -7.89 -4.13
N ASN A 2 9.46 -7.92 -4.28
CA ASN A 2 8.62 -6.75 -4.00
C ASN A 2 8.32 -6.68 -2.50
N VAL A 3 8.24 -5.47 -1.98
CA VAL A 3 7.83 -5.22 -0.59
C VAL A 3 6.66 -4.28 -0.63
N TYR A 4 5.54 -4.70 -0.04
CA TYR A 4 4.36 -3.89 0.12
C TYR A 4 4.26 -3.48 1.59
N LEU A 5 4.00 -2.20 1.81
CA LEU A 5 3.54 -1.67 3.09
C LEU A 5 2.08 -1.32 2.92
N VAL A 6 1.26 -1.66 3.91
CA VAL A 6 -0.17 -1.39 3.84
C VAL A 6 -0.51 -0.22 4.76
N LYS A 7 -1.15 0.78 4.17
CA LYS A 7 -1.74 1.92 4.88
C LYS A 7 -3.25 1.74 4.86
N VAL A 8 -3.90 1.85 6.01
CA VAL A 8 -5.34 1.69 6.16
C VAL A 8 -5.95 2.94 6.77
N THR A 9 -7.16 3.28 6.32
CA THR A 9 -7.95 4.37 6.88
C THR A 9 -9.20 3.79 7.54
N ILE A 10 -9.37 4.02 8.85
CA ILE A 10 -10.51 3.53 9.63
C ILE A 10 -11.08 4.72 10.41
N ALA A 11 -12.38 4.99 10.26
CA ALA A 11 -13.05 6.11 10.92
C ALA A 11 -12.37 7.49 10.70
N GLY A 12 -11.74 7.69 9.53
CA GLY A 12 -11.03 8.93 9.18
C GLY A 12 -9.58 8.98 9.68
N GLU A 13 -9.15 8.06 10.53
CA GLU A 13 -7.77 7.94 10.97
C GLU A 13 -6.99 7.04 10.04
N THR A 14 -5.78 7.45 9.66
CA THR A 14 -4.96 6.71 8.71
C THR A 14 -3.65 6.27 9.36
N GLY A 15 -3.30 5.00 9.20
CA GLY A 15 -2.09 4.42 9.79
C GLY A 15 -1.52 3.26 8.98
N PHE A 16 -0.29 2.88 9.30
CA PHE A 16 0.31 1.66 8.75
C PHE A 16 -0.10 0.43 9.55
N VAL A 17 -0.28 -0.68 8.84
CA VAL A 17 -0.38 -1.99 9.48
C VAL A 17 0.97 -2.33 10.12
N THR A 18 0.95 -2.62 11.42
CA THR A 18 2.16 -2.92 12.20
C THR A 18 2.10 -4.31 12.80
N ASP A 19 3.27 -4.85 13.10
CA ASP A 19 3.39 -6.06 13.91
C ASP A 19 3.09 -5.76 15.39
N LYS A 20 3.11 -6.81 16.22
CA LYS A 20 2.87 -6.69 17.67
C LYS A 20 3.94 -5.85 18.40
N LYS A 21 5.05 -5.51 17.75
CA LYS A 21 6.13 -4.69 18.29
C LYS A 21 6.04 -3.24 17.79
N GLY A 22 5.02 -2.90 17.02
CA GLY A 22 4.79 -1.56 16.47
C GLY A 22 5.62 -1.24 15.22
N SER A 23 6.27 -2.23 14.60
CA SER A 23 7.01 -2.03 13.35
C SER A 23 6.11 -2.26 12.14
N PRO A 24 6.17 -1.45 11.06
CA PRO A 24 5.38 -1.68 9.86
C PRO A 24 5.56 -3.08 9.28
N MET A 25 4.46 -3.77 9.01
CA MET A 25 4.48 -5.09 8.39
C MET A 25 4.91 -5.00 6.93
N ARG A 26 5.79 -5.93 6.54
CA ARG A 26 6.28 -6.06 5.15
C ARG A 26 5.62 -7.28 4.52
N PHE A 27 4.88 -7.07 3.45
CA PHE A 27 4.29 -8.14 2.65
C PHE A 27 5.15 -8.36 1.42
N HIS A 28 5.35 -9.61 1.03
CA HIS A 28 6.24 -9.96 -0.09
C HIS A 28 5.50 -10.25 -1.39
N ASN A 29 4.18 -10.32 -1.33
CA ASN A 29 3.28 -10.43 -2.47
C ASN A 29 1.91 -9.83 -2.11
N SER A 30 1.10 -9.55 -3.12
CA SER A 30 -0.25 -9.00 -2.96
C SER A 30 -1.25 -10.00 -2.36
N GLN A 31 -1.00 -11.31 -2.52
CA GLN A 31 -1.88 -12.34 -1.96
C GLN A 31 -1.88 -12.32 -0.43
N MET A 32 -0.71 -12.16 0.20
CA MET A 32 -0.61 -12.00 1.65
C MET A 32 -1.38 -10.79 2.18
N VAL A 33 -1.50 -9.72 1.38
CA VAL A 33 -2.33 -8.56 1.73
C VAL A 33 -3.80 -8.97 1.69
N ARG A 34 -4.25 -9.65 0.63
CA ARG A 34 -5.65 -10.13 0.54
C ARG A 34 -6.01 -11.05 1.69
N ASP A 35 -5.16 -12.03 1.98
CA ASP A 35 -5.39 -13.00 3.06
C ASP A 35 -5.49 -12.31 4.43
N LEU A 36 -4.68 -11.25 4.66
CA LEU A 36 -4.75 -10.49 5.92
C LEU A 36 -6.11 -9.79 6.11
N PHE A 37 -6.71 -9.32 5.02
CA PHE A 37 -7.98 -8.56 5.05
C PHE A 37 -9.19 -9.39 4.64
N GLU A 38 -9.06 -10.72 4.50
CA GLU A 38 -10.15 -11.62 4.05
C GLU A 38 -11.41 -11.49 4.93
N HIS A 39 -11.23 -11.24 6.23
CA HIS A 39 -12.32 -11.08 7.18
C HIS A 39 -12.78 -9.62 7.36
N CYS A 40 -12.24 -8.69 6.57
CA CYS A 40 -12.57 -7.27 6.61
C CYS A 40 -13.38 -6.87 5.38
N LYS A 41 -14.43 -6.07 5.58
CA LYS A 41 -15.08 -5.39 4.46
C LYS A 41 -14.21 -4.19 4.05
N VAL A 42 -13.59 -4.29 2.88
CA VAL A 42 -12.76 -3.22 2.30
C VAL A 42 -13.58 -2.47 1.25
N ASP A 43 -13.88 -1.20 1.51
CA ASP A 43 -14.71 -0.40 0.61
C ASP A 43 -13.93 0.11 -0.63
N ASN A 44 -12.64 0.40 -0.48
CA ASN A 44 -11.76 0.83 -1.57
C ASN A 44 -10.33 0.36 -1.29
N ALA A 45 -9.62 -0.08 -2.33
CA ALA A 45 -8.21 -0.41 -2.27
C ALA A 45 -7.48 0.04 -3.53
N VAL A 46 -6.31 0.65 -3.31
CA VAL A 46 -5.42 1.15 -4.38
C VAL A 46 -4.01 0.69 -4.10
N MET A 47 -3.25 0.43 -5.16
CA MET A 47 -1.83 0.15 -5.09
C MET A 47 -1.07 1.41 -5.49
N THR A 48 -0.31 1.93 -4.55
CA THR A 48 0.52 3.10 -4.75
C THR A 48 1.91 2.69 -5.19
N HIS A 49 2.39 3.24 -6.31
CA HIS A 49 3.78 3.09 -6.74
C HIS A 49 4.49 4.44 -6.66
N ASP A 50 5.53 4.50 -5.82
CA ASP A 50 6.44 5.64 -5.76
C ASP A 50 7.59 5.39 -6.74
N SER A 51 7.65 6.15 -7.84
CA SER A 51 8.75 6.05 -8.78
C SER A 51 9.79 7.13 -8.45
N PRO A 52 11.03 6.78 -8.09
CA PRO A 52 12.07 7.76 -7.74
C PRO A 52 12.67 8.46 -8.96
N TYR A 53 12.06 8.33 -10.14
CA TYR A 53 12.61 8.82 -11.40
C TYR A 53 12.79 10.35 -11.40
N ASP A 54 11.91 11.10 -10.72
CA ASP A 54 12.00 12.55 -10.65
C ASP A 54 13.20 13.06 -9.82
N GLU A 55 13.64 12.33 -8.78
CA GLU A 55 14.84 12.68 -8.01
C GLU A 55 16.13 12.53 -8.85
N MET A 56 16.16 11.56 -9.75
CA MET A 56 17.37 11.23 -10.53
C MET A 56 17.63 12.17 -11.72
N ILE A 57 16.68 13.04 -12.08
CA ILE A 57 16.80 14.02 -13.18
C ILE A 57 16.89 15.48 -12.71
N GLY A 58 16.98 15.74 -11.40
CA GLY A 58 17.16 17.08 -10.84
C GLY A 58 15.95 18.00 -11.02
N ASN A 59 14.76 17.44 -11.26
CA ASN A 59 13.52 18.21 -11.26
C ASN A 59 13.27 18.67 -9.81
N PRO A 60 12.82 19.92 -9.55
CA PRO A 60 12.36 20.28 -8.21
C PRO A 60 11.32 19.26 -7.77
N MET A 61 11.43 18.76 -6.53
CA MET A 61 10.51 17.78 -5.95
C MET A 61 9.09 18.27 -6.18
N LYS A 62 8.43 17.78 -7.24
CA LYS A 62 6.99 17.93 -7.37
C LYS A 62 6.42 17.14 -6.21
N ALA A 63 5.29 17.60 -5.68
CA ALA A 63 4.59 16.92 -4.61
C ALA A 63 4.20 15.52 -5.12
N SER A 64 5.12 14.57 -4.94
CA SER A 64 5.03 13.12 -5.12
C SER A 64 3.99 12.73 -6.19
N ASP A 65 4.42 12.42 -7.41
CA ASP A 65 3.57 11.80 -8.43
C ASP A 65 3.30 10.33 -8.02
N VAL A 66 2.59 10.21 -6.90
CA VAL A 66 2.09 8.97 -6.31
C VAL A 66 1.06 8.44 -7.28
N THR A 67 1.48 7.50 -8.12
CA THR A 67 0.56 6.89 -9.08
C THR A 67 -0.24 5.82 -8.35
N GLU A 68 -1.52 6.09 -8.16
CA GLU A 68 -2.48 5.11 -7.66
C GLU A 68 -2.97 4.24 -8.81
N MET A 69 -2.77 2.95 -8.68
CA MET A 69 -3.31 1.94 -9.57
C MET A 69 -4.48 1.23 -8.87
N PRO A 70 -5.56 0.88 -9.59
CA PRO A 70 -6.65 0.12 -9.01
C PRO A 70 -6.14 -1.23 -8.48
N PHE A 71 -6.52 -1.57 -7.26
CA PHE A 71 -6.14 -2.84 -6.62
C PHE A 71 -7.39 -3.57 -6.14
N SER A 72 -7.64 -4.76 -6.70
CA SER A 72 -8.77 -5.57 -6.25
C SER A 72 -8.39 -6.45 -5.06
N MET A 73 -9.23 -6.37 -4.03
CA MET A 73 -9.21 -7.26 -2.87
C MET A 73 -9.83 -8.63 -3.17
N GLU A 74 -10.54 -8.78 -4.29
CA GLU A 74 -11.08 -10.08 -4.71
C GLU A 74 -9.93 -11.02 -5.11
N GLN A 75 -10.01 -12.26 -4.65
CA GLN A 75 -9.06 -13.30 -5.05
C GLN A 75 -9.40 -13.77 -6.47
N PRO A 76 -8.42 -13.82 -7.39
CA PRO A 76 -8.61 -14.54 -8.65
C PRO A 76 -8.72 -16.04 -8.33
N TYR A 77 -9.86 -16.64 -8.72
CA TYR A 77 -10.14 -18.08 -8.57
C TYR A 77 -9.05 -18.97 -9.18
#